data_AF-A0A2S9M9C6-F1
#
_entry.id   AF-A0A2S9M9C6-F1
#
_cell.length_a   1.000
_cell.length_b   1.000
_cell.length_c   1.000
_cell.angle_alpha   90.00
_cell.angle_beta   90.00
_cell.angle_gamma   90.00
#
_symmetry.space_group_name_H-M   'P 1'
#
loop_
_entity.id
_entity.type
_entity.pdbx_description
1 polymer ?
#
loop_
_entity_poly.entity_id
_entity_poly.type
_entity_poly.pdbx_seq_one_letter_code
_entity_poly.pdbx_strand_id
1 'polypeptide(L)'
;MMTNRLNVTDARAMARDAKKHADAAFYESELERQRERLSEARGRCTDEVRREAACWIATAATVFERDAERIPSRAKRAVELLKHAVFMLDPKAPA
;
A
#
# COMPACT_ATOMS: atom_id res chain seq x y z
N MET A 1 18.88 2.39 39.63
CA MET A 1 17.60 2.20 38.89
C MET A 1 17.48 3.03 37.59
N MET A 2 18.36 4.01 37.31
CA MET A 2 18.29 4.83 36.07
C MET A 2 18.77 4.11 34.80
N THR A 3 19.81 3.27 34.89
CA THR A 3 20.37 2.50 33.75
C THR A 3 19.37 1.54 33.12
N ASN A 4 18.50 0.92 33.93
CA ASN A 4 17.49 -0.02 33.42
C ASN A 4 16.37 0.67 32.63
N ARG A 5 16.07 1.95 32.93
CA ARG A 5 15.08 2.74 32.18
C ARG A 5 15.60 3.16 30.80
N LEU A 6 16.87 3.55 30.72
CA LEU A 6 17.53 3.94 29.46
C LEU A 6 17.62 2.74 28.49
N ASN A 7 17.99 1.57 28.98
CA ASN A 7 18.04 0.34 28.16
C ASN A 7 16.66 -0.06 27.61
N VAL A 8 15.59 0.14 28.38
CA VAL A 8 14.21 -0.14 27.93
C VAL A 8 13.72 0.89 26.91
N THR A 9 14.11 2.16 27.03
CA THR A 9 13.77 3.18 26.03
C THR A 9 14.47 2.94 24.71
N ASP A 10 15.75 2.55 24.74
CA ASP A 10 16.53 2.26 23.53
C ASP A 10 16.03 1.00 22.82
N ALA A 11 15.73 -0.06 23.59
CA ALA A 11 15.11 -1.28 23.04
C ALA A 11 13.75 -1.00 22.38
N ARG A 12 12.93 -0.10 22.96
CA ARG A 12 11.66 0.32 22.37
C ARG A 12 11.84 1.16 21.11
N ALA A 13 12.85 2.01 21.06
CA ALA A 13 13.18 2.79 19.86
C ALA A 13 13.61 1.85 18.72
N MET A 14 14.55 0.94 18.99
CA MET A 14 15.00 -0.06 18.01
C MET A 14 13.85 -0.93 17.50
N ALA A 15 12.95 -1.38 18.37
CA ALA A 15 11.79 -2.18 17.97
C ALA A 15 10.82 -1.41 17.05
N ARG A 16 10.65 -0.10 17.28
CA ARG A 16 9.81 0.76 16.43
C ARG A 16 10.43 0.98 15.06
N ASP A 17 11.74 1.20 15.01
CA ASP A 17 12.46 1.38 13.74
C ASP A 17 12.46 0.09 12.92
N ALA A 18 12.73 -1.06 13.56
CA ALA A 18 12.65 -2.37 12.92
C ALA A 18 11.25 -2.64 12.36
N LYS A 19 10.19 -2.34 13.14
CA LYS A 19 8.81 -2.44 12.67
C LYS A 19 8.55 -1.52 11.48
N LYS A 20 9.00 -0.26 11.54
CA LYS A 20 8.81 0.71 10.45
C LYS A 20 9.44 0.22 9.15
N HIS A 21 10.65 -0.35 9.22
CA HIS A 21 11.32 -0.92 8.05
C HIS A 21 10.59 -2.17 7.51
N ALA A 22 10.15 -3.07 8.39
CA ALA A 22 9.38 -4.24 8.00
C ALA A 22 8.05 -3.87 7.34
N ASP A 23 7.32 -2.92 7.92
CA ASP A 23 6.07 -2.39 7.36
C ASP A 23 6.31 -1.73 6.00
N ALA A 24 7.38 -0.94 5.86
CA ALA A 24 7.73 -0.28 4.59
C ALA A 24 8.00 -1.31 3.48
N ALA A 25 8.85 -2.30 3.73
CA ALA A 25 9.17 -3.35 2.75
C ALA A 25 7.93 -4.19 2.38
N PHE A 26 7.11 -4.52 3.38
CA PHE A 26 5.84 -5.22 3.16
C PHE A 26 4.92 -4.43 2.23
N TYR A 27 4.65 -3.15 2.54
CA TYR A 27 3.73 -2.38 1.72
C TYR A 27 4.29 -2.03 0.34
N GLU A 28 5.60 -1.87 0.19
CA GLU A 28 6.24 -1.72 -1.12
C GLU A 28 5.96 -2.94 -2.01
N SER A 29 6.17 -4.16 -1.49
CA SER A 29 5.85 -5.39 -2.22
C SER A 29 4.36 -5.54 -2.54
N GLU A 30 3.47 -5.10 -1.64
CA GLU A 30 2.03 -5.11 -1.89
C GLU A 30 1.64 -4.12 -3.00
N LEU A 31 2.23 -2.93 -3.01
CA LEU A 31 1.98 -1.92 -4.03
C LEU A 31 2.42 -2.40 -5.40
N GLU A 32 3.63 -2.96 -5.52
CA GLU A 32 4.12 -3.57 -6.75
C GLU A 32 3.15 -4.64 -7.25
N ARG A 33 2.78 -5.59 -6.39
CA ARG A 33 1.82 -6.65 -6.75
C ARG A 33 0.50 -6.08 -7.24
N GLN A 34 -0.08 -5.08 -6.57
CA GLN A 34 -1.37 -4.54 -7.00
C GLN A 34 -1.26 -3.73 -8.29
N ARG A 35 -0.14 -3.04 -8.55
CA ARG A 35 0.10 -2.32 -9.81
C ARG A 35 0.19 -3.28 -11.00
N GLU A 36 0.87 -4.41 -10.84
CA GLU A 36 0.92 -5.47 -11.85
C GLU A 36 -0.48 -6.01 -12.16
N ARG A 37 -1.23 -6.39 -11.12
CA ARG A 37 -2.60 -6.88 -11.26
C ARG A 37 -3.54 -5.85 -11.91
N LEU A 38 -3.36 -4.56 -11.59
CA LEU A 38 -4.11 -3.48 -12.21
C LEU A 38 -3.79 -3.37 -13.70
N SER A 39 -2.52 -3.46 -14.07
CA SER A 39 -2.08 -3.44 -15.47
C SER A 39 -2.70 -4.60 -16.26
N GLU A 40 -2.63 -5.82 -15.73
CA GLU A 40 -3.21 -7.01 -16.34
C GLU A 40 -4.74 -6.91 -16.48
N ALA A 41 -5.43 -6.51 -15.39
CA ALA A 41 -6.88 -6.36 -15.41
C ALA A 41 -7.33 -5.28 -16.40
N ARG A 42 -6.58 -4.17 -16.49
CA ARG A 42 -6.86 -3.09 -17.45
C ARG A 42 -6.62 -3.51 -18.91
N GLY A 43 -5.69 -4.43 -19.16
CA GLY A 43 -5.45 -4.99 -20.49
C GLY A 43 -6.54 -5.97 -20.95
N ARG A 44 -7.20 -6.66 -20.01
CA ARG A 44 -8.28 -7.62 -20.30
C ARG A 44 -9.68 -6.99 -20.32
N CYS A 45 -9.88 -5.89 -19.60
CA CYS A 45 -11.16 -5.19 -19.53
C CYS A 45 -11.45 -4.44 -20.83
N THR A 46 -12.63 -4.65 -21.42
CA THR A 46 -13.10 -3.94 -22.62
C THR A 46 -14.10 -2.83 -22.32
N ASP A 47 -14.61 -2.76 -21.07
CA ASP A 47 -15.54 -1.73 -20.61
C ASP A 47 -14.77 -0.43 -20.30
N GLU A 48 -14.94 0.57 -21.17
CA GLU A 48 -14.23 1.85 -21.08
C GLU A 48 -14.58 2.64 -19.82
N VAL A 49 -15.85 2.60 -19.38
CA VAL A 49 -16.29 3.32 -18.17
C VAL A 49 -15.62 2.74 -16.93
N ARG A 50 -15.53 1.41 -16.84
CA ARG A 50 -14.79 0.75 -15.75
C ARG A 50 -13.31 1.04 -15.79
N ARG A 51 -12.69 1.05 -16.99
CA ARG A 51 -11.27 1.41 -17.17
C ARG A 51 -10.99 2.83 -16.70
N GLU A 52 -11.87 3.76 -17.03
CA GLU A 52 -11.74 5.15 -16.63
C GLU A 52 -11.89 5.30 -15.10
N ALA A 53 -12.94 4.73 -14.52
CA ALA A 53 -13.16 4.75 -13.07
C ALA A 53 -12.00 4.13 -12.28
N ALA A 54 -11.48 2.97 -12.73
CA ALA A 54 -10.32 2.35 -12.13
C ALA A 54 -9.04 3.21 -12.26
N CYS A 55 -8.90 3.94 -13.38
CA CYS A 55 -7.81 4.89 -13.56
C CYS A 55 -7.89 6.03 -12.53
N TRP A 56 -9.08 6.62 -12.33
CA TRP A 56 -9.28 7.65 -11.31
C TRP A 56 -8.95 7.15 -9.90
N ILE A 57 -9.34 5.92 -9.56
CA ILE A 57 -9.00 5.29 -8.27
C ILE A 57 -7.49 5.09 -8.15
N ALA A 58 -6.83 4.60 -9.20
CA ALA A 58 -5.38 4.41 -9.20
C ALA A 58 -4.63 5.76 -9.05
N THR A 59 -5.10 6.81 -9.71
CA THR A 59 -4.58 8.17 -9.54
C THR A 59 -4.73 8.64 -8.09
N ALA A 60 -5.89 8.42 -7.46
CA ALA A 60 -6.08 8.74 -6.04
C ALA A 60 -5.14 7.94 -5.13
N ALA A 61 -4.86 6.67 -5.44
CA ALA A 61 -3.92 5.85 -4.69
C ALA A 61 -2.50 6.45 -4.66
N THR A 62 -2.04 7.07 -5.76
CA THR A 62 -0.71 7.70 -5.83
C THR A 62 -0.50 8.83 -4.81
N VAL A 63 -1.57 9.50 -4.39
CA VAL A 63 -1.51 10.51 -3.33
C VAL A 63 -1.13 9.86 -2.00
N PHE A 64 -1.74 8.72 -1.69
CA PHE A 64 -1.44 7.96 -0.47
C PHE A 64 -0.06 7.30 -0.51
N GLU A 65 0.42 6.91 -1.69
CA GLU A 65 1.79 6.40 -1.85
C GLU A 65 2.83 7.50 -1.55
N ARG A 66 2.63 8.72 -2.05
CA ARG A 66 3.50 9.86 -1.72
C ARG A 66 3.44 10.22 -0.25
N ASP A 67 2.25 10.24 0.34
CA ASP A 67 2.09 10.49 1.77
C ASP A 67 2.76 9.40 2.64
N ALA A 68 2.94 8.19 2.10
CA ALA A 68 3.57 7.09 2.82
C ALA A 68 5.05 7.31 3.12
N GLU A 69 5.75 8.12 2.31
CA GLU A 69 7.13 8.53 2.57
C GLU A 69 7.27 9.20 3.94
N ARG A 70 6.23 9.91 4.39
CA ARG A 70 6.18 10.60 5.68
C ARG A 70 5.40 9.82 6.73
N ILE A 71 4.31 9.19 6.33
CA ILE A 71 3.36 8.51 7.21
C ILE A 71 3.17 7.07 6.71
N PRO A 72 3.97 6.09 7.17
CA PRO A 72 3.99 4.73 6.61
C PRO A 72 2.62 4.03 6.56
N SER A 73 1.71 4.35 7.48
CA SER A 73 0.35 3.79 7.49
C SER A 73 -0.50 4.19 6.27
N ARG A 74 -0.10 5.20 5.50
CA ARG A 74 -0.76 5.61 4.26
C ARG A 74 -0.55 4.62 3.12
N ALA A 75 0.54 3.86 3.13
CA ALA A 75 0.79 2.82 2.13
C ALA A 75 -0.31 1.75 2.13
N LYS A 76 -0.81 1.38 3.31
CA LYS A 76 -1.98 0.50 3.44
C LYS A 76 -3.19 1.02 2.67
N ARG A 77 -3.44 2.33 2.72
CA ARG A 77 -4.59 2.93 2.05
C ARG A 77 -4.43 2.95 0.54
N ALA A 78 -3.22 3.19 0.04
CA ALA A 78 -2.91 3.04 -1.37
C ALA A 78 -3.17 1.60 -1.87
N VAL A 79 -2.72 0.59 -1.12
CA VAL A 79 -2.98 -0.83 -1.44
C VAL A 79 -4.47 -1.13 -1.50
N GLU A 80 -5.26 -0.67 -0.52
CA GLU A 80 -6.72 -0.86 -0.51
C GLU A 80 -7.41 -0.25 -1.76
N LEU A 81 -7.00 0.95 -2.17
CA LEU A 81 -7.55 1.60 -3.36
C LEU A 81 -7.17 0.84 -4.63
N LEU A 82 -5.93 0.40 -4.76
CA LEU A 82 -5.52 -0.41 -5.92
C LEU A 82 -6.29 -1.73 -5.99
N LYS A 83 -6.56 -2.38 -4.85
CA LYS A 83 -7.43 -3.57 -4.80
C LYS A 83 -8.85 -3.27 -5.30
N HIS A 84 -9.43 -2.13 -4.94
CA HIS A 84 -10.74 -1.72 -5.46
C HIS A 84 -10.71 -1.44 -6.97
N ALA A 85 -9.66 -0.80 -7.47
CA ALA A 85 -9.48 -0.58 -8.90
C ALA A 85 -9.37 -1.91 -9.66
N VAL A 86 -8.59 -2.88 -9.15
CA VAL A 86 -8.47 -4.22 -9.72
C VAL A 86 -9.82 -4.94 -9.72
N PHE A 87 -10.53 -4.95 -8.59
CA PHE A 87 -11.84 -5.59 -8.48
C PHE A 87 -12.89 -4.99 -9.44
N MET A 88 -12.83 -3.68 -9.68
CA MET A 88 -13.72 -3.01 -10.63
C MET A 88 -13.51 -3.51 -12.07
N LEU A 89 -12.25 -3.78 -12.46
CA LEU A 89 -11.87 -4.26 -13.79
C LEU A 89 -12.03 -5.77 -13.96
N ASP A 90 -11.76 -6.52 -12.91
CA ASP A 90 -11.91 -7.98 -12.86
C ASP A 90 -12.62 -8.38 -11.56
N PRO A 91 -13.96 -8.47 -11.56
CA PRO A 91 -14.74 -8.82 -10.37
C PRO A 91 -14.47 -10.23 -9.85
N LYS A 92 -13.81 -11.08 -10.66
CA LYS A 92 -13.42 -12.45 -10.28
C LYS A 92 -12.01 -12.50 -9.69
N ALA A 93 -11.26 -11.39 -9.73
CA ALA A 93 -9.94 -11.32 -9.14
C ALA A 93 -10.05 -11.44 -7.61
N PRO A 94 -9.26 -12.32 -6.97
CA PRO A 94 -9.30 -12.46 -5.51
C PRO A 94 -8.82 -11.18 -4.81
N ALA A 95 -9.54 -10.72 -3.78
CA ALA A 95 -9.23 -9.48 -3.06
C ALA A 95 -7.96 -9.58 -2.20
#